data_AF-A0A9W9AND7-F1
#
_entry.id   AF-A0A9W9AND7-F1
#
_cell.length_a   1.000
_cell.length_b   1.000
_cell.length_c   1.000
_cell.angle_alpha   90.00
_cell.angle_beta   90.00
_cell.angle_gamma   90.00
#
_symmetry.space_group_name_H-M   'P 1'
#
loop_
_entity.id
_entity.type
_entity.pdbx_description
1 polymer ?
#
loop_
_entity_poly.entity_id
_entity_poly.type
_entity_poly.pdbx_seq_one_letter_code
_entity_poly.pdbx_strand_id
1 'polypeptide(L)'
;MNNQNLPPLPKIEDAELMLAVFTHASISSSLAAGPTNYDSDRLAELGEQALNLAVTNYLYCKRPVLDAENIRNQRRVILHDQRIIQWLDAYDLKAKLRTSQSDIFQDTQEMKKYFLTYAGAVFVTGDMSTIENWIVRLIDPDARSEIQASASYLPQHSSQHISSNPPQYSAPPPTPPHSQPPPLPSSYPPAGPAPASVSALSMLSLATVNQTAAQKHLTIRYESSSVGASHVPTWTVRCIVDDQEQGVGTGKSQKAAKEEAARKAYLNMGWMNI
;
A
#
# COMPACT_ATOMS: atom_id res chain seq x y z
N MET A 1 -16.68 26.74 -16.62
CA MET A 1 -16.54 26.73 -15.15
C MET A 1 -15.72 27.96 -14.78
N ASN A 2 -16.19 28.78 -13.83
CA ASN A 2 -15.44 29.96 -13.39
C ASN A 2 -14.18 29.52 -12.64
N ASN A 3 -13.00 29.93 -13.11
CA ASN A 3 -11.66 29.59 -12.58
C ASN A 3 -11.36 30.11 -11.15
N GLN A 4 -12.34 30.61 -10.41
CA GLN A 4 -12.09 31.41 -9.20
C GLN A 4 -12.10 30.63 -7.88
N ASN A 5 -12.16 29.29 -7.88
CA ASN A 5 -12.15 28.52 -6.62
C ASN A 5 -11.62 27.07 -6.73
N LEU A 6 -10.57 26.83 -7.52
CA LEU A 6 -9.94 25.50 -7.57
C LEU A 6 -9.07 25.27 -6.32
N PRO A 7 -9.10 24.08 -5.70
CA PRO A 7 -8.12 23.74 -4.67
C PRO A 7 -6.70 23.73 -5.27
N PRO A 8 -5.66 24.02 -4.46
CA PRO A 8 -4.29 23.99 -4.95
C PRO A 8 -3.96 22.61 -5.51
N LEU A 9 -3.31 22.59 -6.67
CA LEU A 9 -2.85 21.36 -7.30
C LEU A 9 -1.73 20.74 -6.43
N PRO A 10 -1.84 19.46 -6.01
CA PRO A 10 -0.80 18.82 -5.20
C PRO A 10 0.55 18.82 -5.91
N LYS A 11 1.65 19.04 -5.20
CA LYS A 11 2.97 19.11 -5.84
C LYS A 11 3.60 17.73 -5.92
N ILE A 12 4.30 17.45 -7.01
CA ILE A 12 5.15 16.27 -7.19
C ILE A 12 6.59 16.77 -7.08
N GLU A 13 7.30 16.38 -6.02
CA GLU A 13 8.67 16.87 -5.76
C GLU A 13 9.75 16.03 -6.45
N ASP A 14 9.49 14.75 -6.67
CA ASP A 14 10.39 13.82 -7.36
C ASP A 14 10.46 14.16 -8.87
N ALA A 15 11.67 14.46 -9.35
CA ALA A 15 11.93 14.86 -10.72
C ALA A 15 11.74 13.72 -11.73
N GLU A 16 12.09 12.48 -11.37
CA GLU A 16 11.86 11.31 -12.24
C GLU A 16 10.36 11.03 -12.37
N LEU A 17 9.63 11.16 -11.26
CA LEU A 17 8.19 10.98 -11.23
C LEU A 17 7.47 12.10 -12.01
N MET A 18 7.89 13.36 -11.86
CA MET A 18 7.40 14.45 -12.71
C MET A 18 7.65 14.18 -14.19
N LEU A 19 8.84 13.71 -14.55
CA LEU A 19 9.14 13.40 -15.95
C LEU A 19 8.23 12.28 -16.47
N ALA A 20 8.00 11.22 -15.69
CA ALA A 20 7.10 10.12 -16.03
C ALA A 20 5.64 10.57 -16.19
N VAL A 21 5.19 11.55 -15.41
CA VAL A 21 3.82 12.08 -15.47
C VAL A 21 3.63 13.05 -16.65
N PHE A 22 4.59 13.96 -16.86
CA PHE A 22 4.47 15.05 -17.85
C PHE A 22 5.04 14.70 -19.23
N THR A 23 5.43 13.44 -19.47
CA THR A 23 5.95 12.97 -20.76
C THR A 23 5.09 11.82 -21.28
N HIS A 24 4.48 12.00 -22.44
CA HIS A 24 3.69 10.97 -23.09
C HIS A 24 4.57 9.85 -23.67
N ALA A 25 4.01 8.63 -23.79
CA ALA A 25 4.70 7.44 -24.29
C ALA A 25 5.30 7.63 -25.70
N SER A 26 4.70 8.50 -26.52
CA SER A 26 5.18 8.87 -27.85
C SER A 26 6.56 9.55 -27.87
N ILE A 27 6.98 10.15 -26.75
CA ILE A 27 8.34 10.68 -26.55
C ILE A 27 9.18 9.73 -25.69
N SER A 28 8.58 9.09 -24.68
CA SER A 28 9.30 8.21 -23.76
C SER A 28 9.96 7.02 -24.49
N SER A 29 9.30 6.44 -25.50
CA SER A 29 9.88 5.41 -26.38
C SER A 29 11.15 5.88 -27.12
N SER A 30 11.25 7.19 -27.38
CA SER A 30 12.39 7.83 -28.06
C SER A 30 13.52 8.26 -27.10
N LEU A 31 13.26 8.37 -25.79
CA LEU A 31 14.21 8.89 -24.79
C LEU A 31 14.61 7.86 -23.71
N ALA A 32 13.91 6.73 -23.60
CA ALA A 32 14.15 5.73 -22.56
C ALA A 32 15.35 4.84 -22.87
N ALA A 33 16.56 5.36 -22.66
CA ALA A 33 17.81 4.60 -22.60
C ALA A 33 18.13 4.06 -21.18
N GLY A 34 17.14 3.97 -20.28
CA GLY A 34 17.32 3.41 -18.94
C GLY A 34 15.99 3.00 -18.29
N PRO A 35 15.99 2.07 -17.31
CA PRO A 35 14.79 1.67 -16.59
C PRO A 35 14.31 2.84 -15.72
N THR A 36 13.21 3.47 -16.08
CA THR A 36 12.53 4.39 -15.16
C THR A 36 11.86 3.55 -14.07
N ASN A 37 12.02 3.91 -12.80
CA ASN A 37 11.35 3.21 -11.69
C ASN A 37 9.82 3.38 -11.75
N TYR A 38 9.36 4.38 -12.50
CA TYR A 38 7.96 4.74 -12.65
C TYR A 38 7.47 4.42 -14.06
N ASP A 39 6.42 3.61 -14.10
CA ASP A 39 5.69 3.22 -15.31
C ASP A 39 4.37 3.99 -15.31
N SER A 40 4.09 4.69 -16.42
CA SER A 40 2.92 5.56 -16.56
C SER A 40 1.59 4.82 -16.41
N ASP A 41 1.54 3.55 -16.86
CA ASP A 41 0.35 2.73 -16.85
C ASP A 41 0.10 2.19 -15.44
N ARG A 42 1.17 1.80 -14.75
CA ARG A 42 1.09 1.44 -13.32
C ARG A 42 0.66 2.61 -12.45
N LEU A 43 1.15 3.82 -12.74
CA LEU A 43 0.72 5.03 -12.06
C LEU A 43 -0.75 5.36 -12.36
N ALA A 44 -1.19 5.23 -13.62
CA ALA A 44 -2.58 5.45 -14.00
C ALA A 44 -3.53 4.50 -13.28
N GLU A 45 -3.20 3.20 -13.22
CA GLU A 45 -3.98 2.20 -12.51
C GLU A 45 -4.08 2.54 -11.01
N LEU A 46 -2.96 2.88 -10.37
CA LEU A 46 -2.93 3.29 -8.97
C LEU A 46 -3.79 4.54 -8.72
N GLY A 47 -3.67 5.53 -9.59
CA GLY A 47 -4.45 6.76 -9.52
C GLY A 47 -5.95 6.51 -9.68
N GLU A 48 -6.35 5.60 -10.57
CA GLU A 48 -7.77 5.24 -10.74
C GLU A 48 -8.35 4.61 -9.48
N GLN A 49 -7.64 3.67 -8.85
CA GLN A 49 -8.11 3.07 -7.61
C GLN A 49 -8.15 4.07 -6.46
N ALA A 50 -7.15 4.95 -6.35
CA ALA A 50 -7.13 6.02 -5.36
C ALA A 50 -8.33 6.98 -5.54
N LEU A 51 -8.62 7.41 -6.76
CA LEU A 51 -9.79 8.26 -7.03
C LEU A 51 -11.11 7.56 -6.71
N ASN A 52 -11.26 6.30 -7.12
CA ASN A 52 -12.44 5.51 -6.81
C ASN A 52 -12.65 5.42 -5.30
N LEU A 53 -11.59 5.14 -4.53
CA LEU A 53 -11.68 5.07 -3.08
C LEU A 53 -12.05 6.43 -2.47
N ALA A 54 -11.36 7.51 -2.85
CA ALA A 54 -11.62 8.86 -2.32
C ALA A 54 -13.08 9.29 -2.53
N VAL A 55 -13.59 9.14 -3.75
CA VAL A 55 -14.98 9.52 -4.08
C VAL A 55 -15.97 8.61 -3.38
N THR A 56 -15.69 7.30 -3.28
CA THR A 56 -16.57 6.36 -2.56
C THR A 56 -16.64 6.72 -1.08
N ASN A 57 -15.50 7.02 -0.45
CA ASN A 57 -15.43 7.37 0.97
C ASN A 57 -16.20 8.66 1.26
N TYR A 58 -16.02 9.68 0.42
CA TYR A 58 -16.80 10.92 0.48
C TYR A 58 -18.31 10.67 0.40
N LEU A 59 -18.77 9.90 -0.61
CA LEU A 59 -20.18 9.59 -0.78
C LEU A 59 -20.77 8.74 0.35
N TYR A 60 -19.96 7.83 0.91
CA TYR A 60 -20.35 6.99 2.05
C TYR A 60 -20.57 7.84 3.32
N CYS A 61 -19.74 8.87 3.53
CA CYS A 61 -19.84 9.75 4.69
C CYS A 61 -20.89 10.86 4.53
N LYS A 62 -21.26 11.19 3.29
CA LYS A 62 -22.18 12.28 2.95
C LYS A 62 -23.57 12.10 3.57
N ARG A 63 -24.19 13.22 3.95
CA ARG A 63 -25.59 13.27 4.44
C ARG A 63 -26.52 13.95 3.43
N PRO A 64 -27.75 13.44 3.23
CA PRO A 64 -28.35 12.23 3.82
C PRO A 64 -27.63 10.94 3.37
N VAL A 65 -27.76 9.87 4.18
CA VAL A 65 -27.08 8.59 3.92
C VAL A 65 -27.53 8.03 2.57
N LEU A 66 -26.57 7.64 1.75
CA LEU A 66 -26.79 7.01 0.46
C LEU A 66 -26.71 5.49 0.59
N ASP A 67 -27.58 4.78 -0.12
CA ASP A 67 -27.41 3.34 -0.31
C ASP A 67 -26.28 3.01 -1.30
N ALA A 68 -25.93 1.73 -1.38
CA ALA A 68 -24.82 1.27 -2.22
C ALA A 68 -25.06 1.49 -3.73
N GLU A 69 -26.31 1.55 -4.19
CA GLU A 69 -26.62 1.79 -5.61
C GLU A 69 -26.42 3.26 -5.96
N ASN A 70 -26.94 4.16 -5.11
CA ASN A 70 -26.75 5.59 -5.24
C ASN A 70 -25.28 6.00 -5.14
N ILE A 71 -24.50 5.40 -4.23
CA ILE A 71 -23.04 5.61 -4.17
C ILE A 71 -22.38 5.24 -5.50
N ARG A 72 -22.69 4.05 -6.06
CA ARG A 72 -22.11 3.61 -7.34
C ARG A 72 -22.49 4.54 -8.50
N ASN A 73 -23.77 4.94 -8.57
CA ASN A 73 -24.28 5.79 -9.64
C ASN A 73 -23.68 7.21 -9.56
N GLN A 74 -23.64 7.82 -8.37
CA GLN A 74 -23.02 9.13 -8.19
C GLN A 74 -21.52 9.09 -8.44
N ARG A 75 -20.80 8.05 -7.98
CA ARG A 75 -19.37 7.88 -8.27
C ARG A 75 -19.10 7.83 -9.77
N ARG A 76 -19.90 7.07 -10.54
CA ARG A 76 -19.78 7.00 -12.01
C ARG A 76 -19.96 8.37 -12.66
N VAL A 77 -20.91 9.17 -12.21
CA VAL A 77 -21.15 10.53 -12.72
C VAL A 77 -20.01 11.48 -12.36
N ILE A 78 -19.49 11.38 -11.13
CA ILE A 78 -18.38 12.21 -10.65
C ILE A 78 -17.08 11.90 -11.38
N LEU A 79 -16.77 10.62 -11.59
CA LEU A 79 -15.56 10.17 -12.26
C LEU A 79 -15.75 9.98 -13.77
N HIS A 80 -16.80 10.56 -14.34
CA HIS A 80 -17.05 10.50 -15.78
C HIS A 80 -15.93 11.23 -16.54
N ASP A 81 -15.47 10.64 -17.64
CA ASP A 81 -14.31 11.09 -18.41
C ASP A 81 -14.36 12.59 -18.72
N GLN A 82 -15.49 13.10 -19.22
CA GLN A 82 -15.64 14.53 -19.53
C GLN A 82 -15.40 15.46 -18.33
N ARG A 83 -15.71 15.03 -17.09
CA ARG A 83 -15.44 15.83 -15.89
C ARG A 83 -13.95 15.82 -15.55
N ILE A 84 -13.28 14.68 -15.74
CA ILE A 84 -11.82 14.57 -15.61
C ILE A 84 -11.12 15.51 -16.61
N ILE A 85 -11.60 15.54 -17.86
CA ILE A 85 -11.06 16.46 -18.88
C ILE A 85 -11.27 17.92 -18.48
N GLN A 86 -12.42 18.27 -17.92
CA GLN A 86 -12.67 19.62 -17.40
C GLN A 86 -11.71 19.98 -16.26
N TRP A 87 -11.34 19.04 -15.38
CA TRP A 87 -10.33 19.29 -14.34
C TRP A 87 -8.94 19.52 -14.94
N LEU A 88 -8.55 18.76 -15.96
CA LEU A 88 -7.29 19.00 -16.68
C LEU A 88 -7.24 20.41 -17.28
N ASP A 89 -8.32 20.84 -17.94
CA ASP A 89 -8.43 22.17 -18.53
C ASP A 89 -8.38 23.27 -17.47
N ALA A 90 -9.10 23.07 -16.34
CA ALA A 90 -9.15 24.02 -15.24
C ALA A 90 -7.77 24.26 -14.59
N TYR A 91 -6.94 23.22 -14.51
CA TYR A 91 -5.57 23.33 -13.99
C TYR A 91 -4.50 23.66 -15.03
N ASP A 92 -4.90 23.83 -16.30
CA ASP A 92 -3.97 23.98 -17.43
C ASP A 92 -2.92 22.84 -17.49
N LEU A 93 -3.35 21.62 -17.14
CA LEU A 93 -2.47 20.45 -17.12
C LEU A 93 -2.13 19.96 -18.52
N LYS A 94 -3.03 20.17 -19.49
CA LYS A 94 -2.78 19.78 -20.90
C LYS A 94 -1.57 20.49 -21.47
N ALA A 95 -1.40 21.79 -21.20
CA ALA A 95 -0.26 22.57 -21.67
C ALA A 95 1.09 22.09 -21.09
N LYS A 96 1.07 21.35 -19.98
CA LYS A 96 2.28 20.80 -19.35
C LYS A 96 2.71 19.45 -19.91
N LEU A 97 1.84 18.78 -20.68
CA LEU A 97 2.13 17.47 -21.24
C LEU A 97 3.04 17.59 -22.47
N ARG A 98 4.17 16.89 -22.44
CA ARG A 98 5.11 16.79 -23.57
C ARG A 98 4.74 15.58 -24.42
N THR A 99 4.46 15.82 -25.70
CA THR A 99 4.12 14.78 -26.67
C THR A 99 4.66 15.11 -28.07
N SER A 100 5.02 14.09 -28.84
CA SER A 100 5.34 14.20 -30.28
C SER A 100 4.10 14.10 -31.18
N GLN A 101 2.94 13.81 -30.59
CA GLN A 101 1.66 13.56 -31.24
C GLN A 101 0.62 14.57 -30.72
N SER A 102 0.14 15.47 -31.59
CA SER A 102 -0.79 16.54 -31.21
C SER A 102 -2.26 16.10 -31.13
N ASP A 103 -2.60 15.00 -31.80
CA ASP A 103 -3.92 14.38 -31.81
C ASP A 103 -4.34 13.83 -30.45
N ILE A 104 -3.38 13.49 -29.56
CA ILE A 104 -3.68 12.98 -28.21
C ILE A 104 -4.53 13.96 -27.38
N PHE A 105 -4.44 15.27 -27.64
CA PHE A 105 -5.21 16.26 -26.89
C PHE A 105 -6.72 16.19 -27.18
N GLN A 106 -7.11 15.51 -28.27
CA GLN A 106 -8.51 15.21 -28.62
C GLN A 106 -8.95 13.81 -28.14
N ASP A 107 -8.00 12.93 -27.82
CA ASP A 107 -8.30 11.60 -27.30
C ASP A 107 -8.68 11.69 -25.81
N THR A 108 -9.96 11.42 -25.53
CA THR A 108 -10.51 11.48 -24.18
C THR A 108 -9.91 10.42 -23.26
N GLN A 109 -9.59 9.23 -23.78
CA GLN A 109 -9.02 8.16 -22.96
C GLN A 109 -7.56 8.45 -22.62
N GLU A 110 -6.77 8.96 -23.56
CA GLU A 110 -5.38 9.36 -23.29
C GLU A 110 -5.32 10.53 -22.29
N MET A 111 -6.18 11.53 -22.44
CA MET A 111 -6.22 12.64 -21.48
C MET A 111 -6.71 12.17 -20.09
N LYS A 112 -7.72 11.29 -20.02
CA LYS A 112 -8.11 10.67 -18.76
C LYS A 112 -6.94 9.92 -18.13
N LYS A 113 -6.25 9.08 -18.90
CA LYS A 113 -5.08 8.33 -18.45
C LYS A 113 -4.01 9.27 -17.90
N TYR A 114 -3.71 10.37 -18.58
CA TYR A 114 -2.76 11.38 -18.09
C TYR A 114 -3.17 11.96 -16.73
N PHE A 115 -4.44 12.31 -16.53
CA PHE A 115 -4.92 12.77 -15.22
C PHE A 115 -4.79 11.68 -14.14
N LEU A 116 -5.08 10.42 -14.49
CA LEU A 116 -4.93 9.28 -13.58
C LEU A 116 -3.45 9.02 -13.24
N THR A 117 -2.54 9.11 -14.21
CA THR A 117 -1.08 9.02 -13.98
C THR A 117 -0.63 10.11 -13.00
N TYR A 118 -1.13 11.34 -13.17
CA TYR A 118 -0.87 12.43 -12.24
C TYR A 118 -1.37 12.13 -10.83
N ALA A 119 -2.61 11.65 -10.69
CA ALA A 119 -3.17 11.26 -9.40
C ALA A 119 -2.40 10.11 -8.74
N GLY A 120 -1.95 9.12 -9.52
CA GLY A 120 -1.09 8.04 -9.03
C GLY A 120 0.23 8.57 -8.48
N ALA A 121 0.85 9.54 -9.15
CA ALA A 121 2.07 10.19 -8.66
C ALA A 121 1.84 11.00 -7.38
N VAL A 122 0.71 11.70 -7.26
CA VAL A 122 0.33 12.38 -6.01
C VAL A 122 0.16 11.38 -4.87
N PHE A 123 -0.44 10.21 -5.14
CA PHE A 123 -0.56 9.16 -4.14
C PHE A 123 0.79 8.57 -3.73
N VAL A 124 1.73 8.38 -4.68
CA VAL A 124 3.08 7.87 -4.41
C VAL A 124 3.91 8.83 -3.56
N THR A 125 3.76 10.14 -3.80
CA THR A 125 4.53 11.17 -3.06
C THR A 125 3.92 11.52 -1.70
N GLY A 126 2.61 11.36 -1.55
CA GLY A 126 1.89 11.60 -0.31
C GLY A 126 1.21 10.35 0.23
N ASP A 127 -0.05 10.49 0.57
CA ASP A 127 -0.91 9.44 1.10
C ASP A 127 -2.35 9.56 0.55
N MET A 128 -3.22 8.65 0.99
CA MET A 128 -4.62 8.68 0.61
C MET A 128 -5.32 9.98 1.03
N SER A 129 -4.94 10.56 2.17
CA SER A 129 -5.53 11.81 2.66
C SER A 129 -5.23 13.01 1.75
N THR A 130 -4.07 13.02 1.09
CA THR A 130 -3.72 14.05 0.10
C THR A 130 -4.64 14.01 -1.11
N ILE A 131 -4.90 12.79 -1.63
CA ILE A 131 -5.84 12.58 -2.74
C ILE A 131 -7.26 12.94 -2.34
N GLU A 132 -7.73 12.46 -1.18
CA GLU A 132 -9.07 12.76 -0.68
C GLU A 132 -9.31 14.26 -0.53
N ASN A 133 -8.41 14.98 0.14
CA ASN A 133 -8.53 16.42 0.32
C ASN A 133 -8.56 17.18 -1.01
N TRP A 134 -7.77 16.75 -1.99
CA TRP A 134 -7.72 17.39 -3.30
C TRP A 134 -8.99 17.11 -4.11
N ILE A 135 -9.36 15.83 -4.26
CA ILE A 135 -10.48 15.39 -5.10
C ILE A 135 -11.83 15.81 -4.51
N VAL A 136 -12.01 15.71 -3.19
CA VAL A 136 -13.27 16.14 -2.56
C VAL A 136 -13.50 17.63 -2.77
N ARG A 137 -12.48 18.48 -2.62
CA ARG A 137 -12.63 19.92 -2.85
C ARG A 137 -12.89 20.28 -4.32
N LEU A 138 -12.48 19.42 -5.26
CA LEU A 138 -12.85 19.57 -6.67
C LEU A 138 -14.32 19.22 -6.95
N ILE A 139 -14.87 18.29 -6.18
CA ILE A 139 -16.25 17.81 -6.33
C ILE A 139 -17.22 18.72 -5.57
N ASP A 140 -16.85 19.11 -4.37
CA ASP A 140 -17.66 19.84 -3.41
C ASP A 140 -16.75 20.79 -2.60
N PRO A 141 -16.61 22.04 -3.03
CA PRO A 141 -15.75 23.02 -2.36
C PRO A 141 -16.10 23.27 -0.88
N ASP A 142 -17.35 22.99 -0.49
CA ASP A 142 -17.90 23.27 0.85
C ASP A 142 -17.82 22.06 1.80
N ALA A 143 -17.41 20.87 1.31
CA ALA A 143 -17.36 19.62 2.08
C ALA A 143 -16.35 19.59 3.26
N ARG A 144 -15.65 20.70 3.52
CA ARG A 144 -14.50 20.82 4.44
C ARG A 144 -14.82 20.53 5.91
N SER A 145 -16.09 20.47 6.31
CA SER A 145 -16.51 20.39 7.72
C SER A 145 -16.85 18.97 8.22
N GLU A 146 -17.01 17.98 7.35
CA GLU A 146 -17.53 16.66 7.75
C GLU A 146 -16.46 15.55 7.82
N ILE A 147 -15.39 15.63 7.02
CA ILE A 147 -14.38 14.55 6.91
C ILE A 147 -13.41 14.53 8.10
N GLN A 148 -13.11 15.66 8.73
CA GLN A 148 -12.37 15.67 10.01
C GLN A 148 -13.22 15.17 11.18
N ALA A 149 -14.55 15.27 11.11
CA ALA A 149 -15.46 14.70 12.09
C ALA A 149 -15.61 13.17 11.92
N SER A 150 -15.35 12.59 10.74
CA SER A 150 -15.45 11.14 10.51
C SER A 150 -14.25 10.32 10.96
N ALA A 151 -13.07 10.90 11.11
CA ALA A 151 -11.97 10.27 11.85
C ALA A 151 -12.33 10.03 13.34
N SER A 152 -13.31 10.78 13.88
CA SER A 152 -13.88 10.57 15.22
C SER A 152 -15.13 9.69 15.24
N TYR A 153 -15.65 9.27 14.08
CA TYR A 153 -16.77 8.32 13.93
C TYR A 153 -16.32 6.86 13.73
N LEU A 154 -15.12 6.48 14.20
CA LEU A 154 -15.01 5.09 14.70
C LEU A 154 -16.03 4.98 15.82
N PRO A 155 -16.99 4.03 15.78
CA PRO A 155 -17.81 3.77 16.94
C PRO A 155 -16.85 3.43 18.08
N GLN A 156 -16.67 4.35 19.04
CA GLN A 156 -16.46 3.91 20.40
C GLN A 156 -17.69 3.07 20.68
N HIS A 157 -17.53 1.74 20.63
CA HIS A 157 -18.50 0.84 21.21
C HIS A 157 -18.57 1.24 22.70
N SER A 158 -19.46 2.17 23.00
CA SER A 158 -19.99 2.35 24.33
C SER A 158 -20.60 1.00 24.67
N SER A 159 -19.95 0.27 25.57
CA SER A 159 -20.48 -0.95 26.17
C SER A 159 -21.71 -0.59 27.00
N GLN A 160 -22.82 -0.29 26.34
CA GLN A 160 -24.12 -0.34 26.97
C GLN A 160 -24.47 -1.82 27.10
N HIS A 161 -24.22 -2.34 28.29
CA HIS A 161 -24.70 -3.64 28.77
C HIS A 161 -26.21 -3.74 28.56
N ILE A 162 -26.64 -4.31 27.44
CA ILE A 162 -27.93 -4.97 27.35
C ILE A 162 -27.67 -6.40 27.82
N SER A 163 -28.14 -6.70 29.03
CA SER A 163 -28.07 -8.01 29.65
C SER A 163 -28.94 -8.99 28.86
N SER A 164 -28.32 -9.76 27.98
CA SER A 164 -28.86 -11.03 27.52
C SER A 164 -27.73 -12.05 27.60
N ASN A 165 -27.69 -12.77 28.72
CA ASN A 165 -26.71 -13.82 29.02
C ASN A 165 -26.68 -14.85 27.87
N PRO A 166 -25.54 -15.07 27.20
CA PRO A 166 -25.33 -16.28 26.42
C PRO A 166 -25.18 -17.48 27.37
N PRO A 167 -25.53 -18.71 26.95
CA PRO A 167 -25.36 -19.90 27.78
C PRO A 167 -23.89 -20.07 28.16
N GLN A 168 -23.61 -20.10 29.47
CA GLN A 168 -22.28 -20.31 30.02
C GLN A 168 -21.86 -21.78 29.85
N TYR A 169 -20.93 -22.02 28.92
CA TYR A 169 -20.12 -23.23 28.96
C TYR A 169 -18.99 -23.00 29.96
N SER A 170 -19.09 -23.60 31.15
CA SER A 170 -17.99 -23.67 32.11
C SER A 170 -16.94 -24.65 31.58
N ALA A 171 -15.81 -24.12 31.10
CA ALA A 171 -14.64 -24.92 30.78
C ALA A 171 -14.14 -25.65 32.04
N PRO A 172 -13.70 -26.91 31.94
CA PRO A 172 -13.08 -27.60 33.07
C PRO A 172 -11.76 -26.89 33.47
N PRO A 173 -11.38 -26.92 34.75
CA PRO A 173 -10.20 -26.23 35.24
C PRO A 173 -8.91 -26.78 34.60
N PRO A 174 -7.90 -25.93 34.33
CA PRO A 174 -6.64 -26.37 33.75
C PRO A 174 -5.87 -27.23 34.76
N THR A 175 -5.26 -28.31 34.27
CA THR A 175 -4.31 -29.11 35.05
C THR A 175 -3.04 -28.30 35.33
N PRO A 176 -2.47 -28.37 36.55
CA PRO A 176 -1.25 -27.64 36.88
C PRO A 176 -0.04 -28.16 36.08
N PRO A 177 0.83 -27.27 35.55
CA PRO A 177 2.04 -27.69 34.86
C PRO A 177 3.10 -28.19 35.85
N HIS A 178 3.44 -29.49 35.77
CA HIS A 178 4.65 -30.04 36.40
C HIS A 178 5.88 -29.78 35.52
N SER A 179 6.34 -28.53 35.49
CA SER A 179 7.70 -28.17 35.12
C SER A 179 7.95 -26.71 35.46
N GLN A 180 8.90 -26.45 36.36
CA GLN A 180 9.37 -25.10 36.61
C GLN A 180 10.00 -24.54 35.31
N PRO A 181 9.72 -23.27 34.95
CA PRO A 181 10.43 -22.63 33.86
C PRO A 181 11.93 -22.52 34.20
N PRO A 182 12.84 -22.65 33.22
CA PRO A 182 14.27 -22.49 33.47
C PRO A 182 14.58 -21.05 33.93
N PRO A 183 15.60 -20.85 34.79
CA PRO A 183 15.97 -19.53 35.27
C PRO A 183 16.46 -18.64 34.12
N LEU A 184 15.98 -17.40 34.09
CA LEU A 184 16.43 -16.34 33.18
C LEU A 184 17.92 -16.02 33.46
N PRO A 185 18.77 -15.84 32.43
CA PRO A 185 20.13 -15.36 32.63
C PRO A 185 20.15 -13.91 33.13
N SER A 186 20.82 -13.69 34.25
CA SER A 186 21.02 -12.39 34.90
C SER A 186 22.11 -11.58 34.20
N SER A 187 21.77 -10.89 33.12
CA SER A 187 22.44 -9.65 32.68
C SER A 187 21.83 -9.16 31.36
N TYR A 188 21.04 -8.09 31.44
CA TYR A 188 20.77 -7.26 30.26
C TYR A 188 21.93 -6.27 30.11
N PRO A 189 22.63 -6.21 28.97
CA PRO A 189 23.50 -5.07 28.70
C PRO A 189 22.64 -3.79 28.55
N PRO A 190 23.19 -2.60 28.83
CA PRO A 190 22.44 -1.37 28.76
C PRO A 190 21.97 -1.09 27.32
N ALA A 191 20.81 -0.44 27.19
CA ALA A 191 20.19 -0.09 25.93
C ALA A 191 21.19 0.66 25.02
N GLY A 192 21.66 -0.02 23.98
CA GLY A 192 22.32 0.62 22.84
C GLY A 192 21.30 1.38 21.99
N PRO A 193 21.75 2.33 21.16
CA PRO A 193 20.87 3.07 20.27
C PRO A 193 20.19 2.10 19.29
N ALA A 194 18.90 2.34 19.01
CA ALA A 194 18.10 1.53 18.10
C ALA A 194 18.82 1.38 16.73
N PRO A 195 18.91 0.17 16.16
CA PRO A 195 19.47 0.01 14.83
C PRO A 195 18.50 0.57 13.79
N ALA A 196 18.94 1.62 13.10
CA ALA A 196 18.40 2.02 11.82
C ALA A 196 18.68 0.90 10.80
N SER A 197 17.79 -0.09 10.64
CA SER A 197 17.89 -1.05 9.52
C SER A 197 16.66 -1.94 9.25
N VAL A 198 15.51 -1.72 9.90
CA VAL A 198 14.30 -2.54 9.62
C VAL A 198 13.68 -2.28 8.24
N SER A 199 14.02 -1.18 7.57
CA SER A 199 13.39 -0.77 6.30
C SER A 199 13.97 -1.42 5.05
N ALA A 200 15.20 -1.94 5.07
CA ALA A 200 15.82 -2.59 3.91
C ALA A 200 15.43 -4.08 3.80
N LEU A 201 14.98 -4.67 4.91
CA LEU A 201 14.64 -6.08 5.02
C LEU A 201 13.30 -6.44 4.35
N SER A 202 12.35 -5.50 4.33
CA SER A 202 11.04 -5.69 3.68
C SER A 202 11.13 -5.78 2.15
N MET A 203 12.21 -5.25 1.54
CA MET A 203 12.45 -5.33 0.10
C MET A 203 13.17 -6.61 -0.36
N LEU A 204 13.68 -7.43 0.58
CA LEU A 204 14.27 -8.72 0.25
C LEU A 204 13.17 -9.77 0.04
N SER A 205 12.95 -10.12 -1.22
CA SER A 205 11.99 -11.16 -1.62
C SER A 205 12.60 -12.55 -1.60
N LEU A 206 11.76 -13.57 -1.40
CA LEU A 206 12.16 -14.98 -1.53
C LEU A 206 12.85 -15.29 -2.88
N ALA A 207 12.42 -14.62 -3.96
CA ALA A 207 12.99 -14.80 -5.30
C ALA A 207 14.44 -14.30 -5.36
N THR A 208 14.72 -13.14 -4.76
CA THR A 208 16.07 -12.56 -4.66
C THR A 208 17.01 -13.53 -3.95
N VAL A 209 16.58 -14.12 -2.83
CA VAL A 209 17.40 -15.06 -2.06
C VAL A 209 17.73 -16.32 -2.87
N ASN A 210 16.73 -16.90 -3.54
CA ASN A 210 16.93 -18.10 -4.38
C ASN A 210 17.82 -17.80 -5.59
N GLN A 211 17.67 -16.63 -6.21
CA GLN A 211 18.49 -16.21 -7.35
C GLN A 211 19.96 -16.00 -6.93
N THR A 212 20.20 -15.35 -5.79
CA THR A 212 21.56 -15.14 -5.26
C THR A 212 22.24 -16.47 -4.90
N ALA A 213 21.50 -17.42 -4.31
CA ALA A 213 22.01 -18.76 -4.04
C ALA A 213 22.44 -19.48 -5.34
N ALA A 214 21.61 -19.40 -6.39
CA ALA A 214 21.91 -19.99 -7.70
C ALA A 214 23.14 -19.34 -8.35
N GLN A 215 23.27 -18.00 -8.30
CA GLN A 215 24.44 -17.27 -8.83
C GLN A 215 25.73 -17.64 -8.10
N LYS A 216 25.65 -17.92 -6.80
CA LYS A 216 26.79 -18.34 -5.97
C LYS A 216 27.06 -19.84 -5.99
N HIS A 217 26.30 -20.60 -6.80
CA HIS A 217 26.36 -22.06 -6.90
C HIS A 217 26.11 -22.80 -5.57
N LEU A 218 25.26 -22.24 -4.71
CA LEU A 218 24.91 -22.79 -3.40
C LEU A 218 23.58 -23.55 -3.48
N THR A 219 23.48 -24.65 -2.73
CA THR A 219 22.24 -25.45 -2.69
C THR A 219 21.35 -24.97 -1.55
N ILE A 220 20.17 -24.43 -1.89
CA ILE A 220 19.19 -23.94 -0.91
C ILE A 220 17.98 -24.88 -0.80
N ARG A 221 17.63 -25.26 0.43
CA ARG A 221 16.45 -26.09 0.75
C ARG A 221 15.65 -25.47 1.89
N TYR A 222 14.33 -25.71 1.90
CA TYR A 222 13.43 -25.19 2.91
C TYR A 222 12.66 -26.33 3.57
N GLU A 223 12.78 -26.44 4.89
CA GLU A 223 12.06 -27.43 5.69
C GLU A 223 10.98 -26.74 6.51
N SER A 224 9.73 -27.15 6.33
CA SER A 224 8.58 -26.58 7.05
C SER A 224 8.03 -27.54 8.10
N SER A 225 7.78 -27.02 9.29
CA SER A 225 7.00 -27.67 10.34
C SER A 225 5.90 -26.73 10.83
N SER A 226 4.84 -27.29 11.42
CA SER A 226 3.80 -26.50 12.06
C SER A 226 3.47 -27.07 13.43
N VAL A 227 3.19 -26.18 14.37
CA VAL A 227 2.78 -26.52 15.73
C VAL A 227 1.57 -25.67 16.09
N GLY A 228 0.58 -26.27 16.77
CA GLY A 228 -0.61 -25.58 17.22
C GLY A 228 -1.90 -26.29 16.83
N ALA A 229 -3.03 -25.73 17.26
CA ALA A 229 -4.34 -26.25 16.90
C ALA A 229 -4.60 -26.08 15.40
N SER A 230 -5.37 -26.99 14.79
CA SER A 230 -5.64 -26.99 13.34
C SER A 230 -6.24 -25.68 12.80
N HIS A 231 -6.85 -24.87 13.66
CA HIS A 231 -7.43 -23.57 13.30
C HIS A 231 -6.47 -22.37 13.45
N VAL A 232 -5.34 -22.52 14.17
CA VAL A 232 -4.29 -21.48 14.30
C VAL A 232 -2.91 -22.15 14.33
N PRO A 233 -2.43 -22.72 13.20
CA PRO A 233 -1.10 -23.30 13.14
C PRO A 233 -0.04 -22.19 13.13
N THR A 234 0.97 -22.33 13.98
CA THR A 234 2.22 -21.55 13.86
C THR A 234 3.16 -22.33 12.96
N TRP A 235 3.46 -21.77 11.79
CA TRP A 235 4.39 -22.35 10.84
C TRP A 235 5.81 -21.92 11.18
N THR A 236 6.73 -22.87 11.21
CA THR A 236 8.17 -22.65 11.33
C THR A 236 8.83 -23.19 10.07
N VAL A 237 9.66 -22.38 9.42
CA VAL A 237 10.42 -22.79 8.23
C VAL A 237 11.90 -22.56 8.49
N ARG A 238 12.71 -23.58 8.23
CA ARG A 238 14.17 -23.50 8.26
C ARG A 238 14.69 -23.38 6.83
N CYS A 239 15.54 -22.39 6.60
CA CYS A 239 16.29 -22.21 5.37
C CYS A 239 17.67 -22.81 5.56
N ILE A 240 17.99 -23.81 4.76
CA ILE A 240 19.25 -24.55 4.83
C ILE A 240 20.00 -24.29 3.53
N VAL A 241 21.24 -23.82 3.63
CA VAL A 241 22.14 -23.54 2.50
C VAL A 241 23.40 -24.36 2.71
N ASP A 242 23.78 -25.17 1.71
CA ASP A 242 24.91 -26.12 1.78
C ASP A 242 24.88 -26.98 3.05
N ASP A 243 23.72 -27.57 3.33
CA ASP A 243 23.44 -28.42 4.50
C ASP A 243 23.58 -27.74 5.89
N GLN A 244 23.80 -26.43 5.94
CA GLN A 244 23.84 -25.64 7.16
C GLN A 244 22.57 -24.79 7.31
N GLU A 245 21.98 -24.78 8.51
CA GLU A 245 20.85 -23.90 8.81
C GLU A 245 21.33 -22.44 8.82
N GLN A 246 20.82 -21.63 7.89
CA GLN A 246 21.20 -20.22 7.74
C GLN A 246 20.11 -19.26 8.20
N GLY A 247 18.86 -19.71 8.37
CA GLY A 247 17.79 -18.85 8.85
C GLY A 247 16.53 -19.60 9.24
N VAL A 248 15.82 -19.09 10.25
CA VAL A 248 14.54 -19.67 10.73
C VAL A 248 13.46 -18.60 10.77
N GLY A 249 12.38 -18.84 10.04
CA GLY A 249 11.22 -17.95 9.99
C GLY A 249 9.98 -18.59 10.62
N THR A 250 9.16 -17.76 11.25
CA THR A 250 7.89 -18.18 11.87
C THR A 250 6.74 -17.33 11.35
N GLY A 251 5.55 -17.89 11.17
CA GLY A 251 4.40 -17.13 10.67
C GLY A 251 3.05 -17.85 10.80
N LYS A 252 1.98 -17.08 10.54
CA LYS A 252 0.59 -17.59 10.51
C LYS A 252 0.30 -18.45 9.26
N SER A 253 1.22 -18.47 8.30
CA SER A 253 1.16 -19.29 7.09
C SER A 253 2.56 -19.78 6.72
N GLN A 254 2.63 -20.92 6.01
CA GLN A 254 3.89 -21.48 5.52
C GLN A 254 4.64 -20.50 4.61
N LYS A 255 3.90 -19.72 3.79
CA LYS A 255 4.47 -18.70 2.90
C LYS A 255 5.17 -17.59 3.70
N ALA A 256 4.51 -17.03 4.71
CA ALA A 256 5.08 -15.97 5.54
C ALA A 256 6.30 -16.46 6.32
N ALA A 257 6.24 -17.67 6.88
CA ALA A 257 7.36 -18.29 7.57
C ALA A 257 8.56 -18.54 6.64
N LYS A 258 8.32 -18.97 5.39
CA LYS A 258 9.37 -19.20 4.40
C LYS A 258 10.07 -17.92 3.97
N GLU A 259 9.32 -16.85 3.76
CA GLU A 259 9.86 -15.54 3.37
C GLU A 259 10.73 -14.94 4.49
N GLU A 260 10.30 -15.08 5.74
CA GLU A 260 11.09 -14.69 6.90
C GLU A 260 12.37 -15.52 7.05
N ALA A 261 12.31 -16.83 6.82
CA ALA A 261 13.48 -17.72 6.86
C ALA A 261 14.52 -17.35 5.79
N ALA A 262 14.06 -17.05 4.57
CA ALA A 262 14.92 -16.68 3.45
C ALA A 262 15.64 -15.34 3.71
N ARG A 263 14.92 -14.35 4.24
CA ARG A 263 15.50 -13.05 4.60
C ARG A 263 16.60 -13.19 5.66
N LYS A 264 16.36 -13.99 6.70
CA LYS A 264 17.37 -14.26 7.73
C LYS A 264 18.59 -14.98 7.16
N ALA A 265 18.39 -15.94 6.27
CA ALA A 265 19.49 -16.60 5.57
C ALA A 265 20.31 -15.63 4.71
N TYR A 266 19.65 -14.70 4.02
CA TYR A 266 20.32 -13.67 3.22
C TYR A 266 21.26 -12.78 4.07
N LEU A 267 20.81 -12.40 5.27
CA LEU A 267 21.62 -11.65 6.23
C LEU A 267 22.76 -12.48 6.79
N ASN A 268 22.48 -13.71 7.21
CA ASN A 268 23.48 -14.57 7.85
C ASN A 268 24.61 -14.95 6.89
N MET A 269 24.29 -15.10 5.61
CA MET A 269 25.26 -15.36 4.54
C MET A 269 26.03 -14.10 4.11
N GLY A 270 25.73 -12.93 4.67
CA GLY A 270 26.41 -11.68 4.34
C GLY A 270 26.21 -11.25 2.88
N TRP A 271 25.09 -11.61 2.25
CA TRP A 271 24.81 -11.21 0.86
C TRP A 271 24.34 -9.76 0.76
N MET A 272 24.13 -9.10 1.90
CA MET A 272 23.79 -7.69 1.99
C MET A 272 25.08 -6.87 1.97
N ASN A 273 25.49 -6.40 0.79
CA ASN A 273 26.56 -5.42 0.68
C ASN A 273 26.04 -4.06 1.18
N ILE A 274 26.61 -3.58 2.28
CA ILE A 274 26.46 -2.21 2.78
C ILE A 274 27.45 -1.31 2.04
#